data_AF-A0A2A4VPN1-F1
#
_entry.id   AF-A0A2A4VPN1-F1
#
_cell.length_a   1.000
_cell.length_b   1.000
_cell.length_c   1.000
_cell.angle_alpha   90.00
_cell.angle_beta   90.00
_cell.angle_gamma   90.00
#
_symmetry.space_group_name_H-M   'P 1'
#
loop_
_entity.id
_entity.type
_entity.pdbx_description
1 polymer ?
#
loop_
_entity_poly.entity_id
_entity_poly.type
_entity_poly.pdbx_seq_one_letter_code
_entity_poly.pdbx_strand_id
1 'polypeptide(L)'
;MLANRVREFTTTVGTGDITLGGSIAGHVRFTDAFVPGDSVIYVIEDGENYEIGTGTFQIGTGVQAGGILQRTDISETLNAGSLTKTAAQPLDLSGQARIYCAATAKFLLERDLTTDVIREVTPGAGVTVGSVLLKDGTVAASAVDITGVLTADGIKNGATFQARTSAGSAEA
;
A
#
# COMPACT_ATOMS: atom_id res chain seq x y z
N MET A 1 -6.63 6.22 -2.09
CA MET A 1 -7.94 5.60 -2.27
C MET A 1 -7.91 4.68 -3.47
N LEU A 2 -8.64 3.57 -3.40
CA LEU A 2 -8.82 2.59 -4.47
C LEU A 2 -10.31 2.30 -4.64
N ALA A 3 -10.74 2.11 -5.89
CA ALA A 3 -12.07 1.65 -6.21
C ALA A 3 -12.04 0.71 -7.42
N ASN A 4 -12.97 -0.24 -7.45
CA ASN A 4 -13.01 -1.26 -8.49
C ASN A 4 -13.62 -0.71 -9.78
N ARG A 5 -13.01 -1.10 -10.91
CA ARG A 5 -13.52 -0.83 -12.28
C ARG A 5 -13.77 0.65 -12.59
N VAL A 6 -12.99 1.56 -12.00
CA VAL A 6 -13.06 2.99 -12.35
C VAL A 6 -12.15 3.26 -13.53
N ARG A 7 -12.71 3.70 -14.67
CA ARG A 7 -11.97 4.05 -15.88
C ARG A 7 -12.73 5.03 -16.75
N GLU A 8 -12.06 6.10 -17.16
CA GLU A 8 -12.60 7.15 -18.01
C GLU A 8 -11.65 7.47 -19.17
N PHE A 9 -12.17 8.12 -20.21
CA PHE A 9 -11.34 8.78 -21.22
C PHE A 9 -11.14 10.24 -20.84
N THR A 10 -10.11 10.87 -21.39
CA THR A 10 -9.91 12.32 -21.30
C THR A 10 -9.50 12.88 -22.65
N THR A 11 -9.91 14.12 -22.91
CA THR A 11 -9.43 14.91 -24.04
C THR A 11 -8.47 16.01 -23.62
N THR A 12 -8.00 16.00 -22.37
CA THR A 12 -6.97 16.91 -21.88
C THR A 12 -5.69 16.72 -22.71
N VAL A 13 -5.12 17.83 -23.14
CA VAL A 13 -3.81 17.92 -23.79
C VAL A 13 -2.85 18.60 -22.82
N GLY A 14 -1.57 18.24 -22.83
CA GLY A 14 -0.58 18.88 -21.97
C GLY A 14 -0.30 18.15 -20.66
N THR A 15 0.48 18.81 -19.82
CA THR A 15 0.94 18.30 -18.51
C THR A 15 0.11 18.80 -17.32
N GLY A 16 -1.03 19.45 -17.56
CA GLY A 16 -1.90 20.02 -16.52
C GLY A 16 -2.83 19.03 -15.82
N ASP A 17 -3.76 19.57 -15.05
CA ASP A 17 -4.88 18.82 -14.45
C ASP A 17 -5.74 18.16 -15.54
N ILE A 18 -6.27 16.97 -15.22
CA ILE A 18 -7.02 16.15 -16.18
C ILE A 18 -8.51 16.35 -15.98
N THR A 19 -9.20 16.79 -17.02
CA THR A 19 -10.66 16.80 -17.09
C THR A 19 -11.13 15.39 -17.47
N LEU A 20 -11.96 14.78 -16.64
CA LEU A 20 -12.46 13.42 -16.86
C LEU A 20 -13.68 13.46 -17.79
N GLY A 21 -13.57 12.79 -18.94
CA GLY A 21 -14.50 12.89 -20.06
C GLY A 21 -15.72 11.97 -19.97
N GLY A 22 -15.79 11.08 -18.99
CA GLY A 22 -16.84 10.09 -18.82
C GLY A 22 -16.32 8.65 -18.85
N SER A 23 -17.13 7.73 -18.33
CA SER A 23 -16.77 6.32 -18.21
C SER A 23 -16.60 5.63 -19.55
N ILE A 24 -15.60 4.75 -19.61
CA ILE A 24 -15.49 3.75 -20.67
C ILE A 24 -16.58 2.68 -20.43
N ALA A 25 -17.11 2.10 -21.51
CA ALA A 25 -18.14 1.05 -21.41
C ALA A 25 -17.76 -0.04 -20.40
N GLY A 26 -18.71 -0.39 -19.52
CA GLY A 26 -18.52 -1.38 -18.45
C GLY A 26 -17.69 -0.93 -17.25
N HIS A 27 -17.37 0.36 -17.13
CA HIS A 27 -16.62 0.95 -16.03
C HIS A 27 -17.43 2.04 -15.30
N VAL A 28 -17.05 2.31 -14.06
CA VAL A 28 -17.64 3.35 -13.21
C VAL A 28 -16.88 4.68 -13.42
N ARG A 29 -17.56 5.81 -13.22
CA ARG A 29 -16.92 7.13 -13.23
C ARG A 29 -16.18 7.39 -11.93
N PHE A 30 -15.16 8.23 -11.95
CA PHE A 30 -14.49 8.75 -10.76
C PHE A 30 -15.46 9.54 -9.88
N THR A 31 -16.38 10.31 -10.48
CA THR A 31 -17.41 11.09 -9.75
C THR A 31 -18.35 10.22 -8.92
N ASP A 32 -18.51 8.95 -9.30
CA ASP A 32 -19.38 8.00 -8.60
C ASP A 32 -18.60 7.19 -7.55
N ALA A 33 -17.27 7.16 -7.66
CA ALA A 33 -16.38 6.32 -6.85
C ALA A 33 -15.62 7.09 -5.76
N PHE A 34 -15.44 8.40 -5.92
CA PHE A 34 -14.61 9.24 -5.06
C PHE A 34 -15.30 10.56 -4.74
N VAL A 35 -14.85 11.20 -3.67
CA VAL A 35 -15.30 12.55 -3.27
C VAL A 35 -14.17 13.57 -3.43
N PRO A 36 -14.48 14.86 -3.65
CA PRO A 36 -13.47 15.91 -3.75
C PRO A 36 -12.48 15.88 -2.57
N GLY A 37 -11.19 15.94 -2.86
CA GLY A 37 -10.10 15.83 -1.88
C GLY A 37 -9.53 14.41 -1.72
N ASP A 38 -10.17 13.37 -2.24
CA ASP A 38 -9.62 12.01 -2.20
C ASP A 38 -8.28 11.94 -2.95
N SER A 39 -7.25 11.43 -2.28
CA SER A 39 -6.01 11.03 -2.94
C SER A 39 -6.22 9.67 -3.60
N VAL A 40 -6.23 9.61 -4.93
CA VAL A 40 -6.52 8.42 -5.74
C VAL A 40 -5.24 7.93 -6.42
N ILE A 41 -5.03 6.61 -6.42
CA ILE A 41 -3.95 6.01 -7.20
C ILE A 41 -4.47 5.78 -8.61
N TYR A 42 -3.75 6.28 -9.60
CA TYR A 42 -4.15 6.21 -10.99
C TYR A 42 -3.06 5.63 -11.88
N VAL A 43 -3.51 5.18 -13.05
CA VAL A 43 -2.67 4.94 -14.21
C VAL A 43 -3.30 5.67 -15.39
N ILE A 44 -2.46 6.36 -16.17
CA ILE A 44 -2.82 6.98 -17.44
C ILE A 44 -2.11 6.19 -18.54
N GLU A 45 -2.86 5.87 -19.60
CA GLU A 45 -2.33 5.30 -20.84
C GLU A 45 -2.63 6.26 -21.99
N ASP A 46 -1.61 6.59 -22.77
CA ASP A 46 -1.73 7.44 -23.95
C ASP A 46 -0.87 6.89 -25.11
N GLY A 47 -1.50 6.17 -26.02
CA GLY A 47 -0.79 5.38 -27.03
C GLY A 47 0.09 4.31 -26.38
N GLU A 48 1.38 4.35 -26.67
CA GLU A 48 2.40 3.46 -26.08
C GLU A 48 3.02 4.03 -24.79
N ASN A 49 2.65 5.25 -24.42
CA ASN A 49 3.16 5.93 -23.24
C ASN A 49 2.23 5.70 -22.04
N TYR A 50 2.78 5.77 -20.83
CA TYR A 50 1.98 5.69 -19.62
C TYR A 50 2.57 6.52 -18.49
N GLU A 51 1.71 6.85 -17.54
CA GLU A 51 2.06 7.49 -16.27
C GLU A 51 1.37 6.75 -15.12
N ILE A 52 2.10 6.52 -14.04
CA ILE A 52 1.55 5.99 -12.79
C ILE A 52 1.81 7.01 -11.69
N GLY A 53 0.79 7.31 -10.90
CA GLY A 53 0.93 8.25 -9.81
C GLY A 53 -0.20 8.23 -8.80
N THR A 54 -0.14 9.19 -7.89
CA THR A 54 -1.27 9.57 -7.04
C THR A 54 -1.72 10.96 -7.41
N GLY A 55 -3.04 11.17 -7.36
CA GLY A 55 -3.66 12.43 -7.74
C GLY A 55 -4.81 12.76 -6.80
N THR A 56 -5.09 14.05 -6.64
CA THR A 56 -6.24 14.51 -5.85
C THR A 56 -7.45 14.63 -6.77
N PHE A 57 -8.49 13.86 -6.47
CA PHE A 57 -9.77 13.98 -7.17
C PHE A 57 -10.50 15.25 -6.73
N GLN A 58 -11.07 15.97 -7.69
CA GLN A 58 -11.84 17.19 -7.50
C GLN A 58 -13.06 17.19 -8.41
N ILE A 59 -13.98 18.10 -8.15
CA ILE A 59 -15.08 18.40 -9.06
C ILE A 59 -14.87 19.80 -9.61
N GLY A 60 -14.79 19.90 -10.93
CA GLY A 60 -14.69 21.18 -11.62
C GLY A 60 -15.97 21.99 -11.53
N THR A 61 -15.83 23.31 -11.63
CA THR A 61 -16.97 24.25 -11.68
C THR A 61 -16.99 24.96 -13.03
N GLY A 62 -18.16 25.50 -13.42
CA GLY A 62 -18.30 26.26 -14.67
C GLY A 62 -18.06 25.42 -15.93
N VAL A 63 -17.19 25.89 -16.83
CA VAL A 63 -16.88 25.25 -18.13
C VAL A 63 -16.21 23.87 -17.96
N GLN A 64 -15.64 23.61 -16.79
CA GLN A 64 -14.97 22.36 -16.42
C GLN A 64 -15.89 21.45 -15.56
N ALA A 65 -17.22 21.63 -15.64
CA ALA A 65 -18.17 20.83 -14.87
C ALA A 65 -17.98 19.33 -15.15
N GLY A 66 -17.47 18.59 -14.15
CA GLY A 66 -17.08 17.19 -14.28
C GLY A 66 -16.04 16.80 -13.25
N GLY A 67 -15.59 15.55 -13.30
CA GLY A 67 -14.45 15.12 -12.49
C GLY A 67 -13.16 15.75 -12.99
N ILE A 68 -12.33 16.22 -12.06
CA ILE A 68 -10.96 16.67 -12.33
C ILE A 68 -10.02 15.79 -11.51
N LEU A 69 -8.92 15.35 -12.12
CA LEU A 69 -7.82 14.74 -11.39
C LEU A 69 -6.60 15.65 -11.44
N GLN A 70 -6.19 16.13 -10.27
CA GLN A 70 -4.97 16.90 -10.11
C GLN A 70 -3.82 15.92 -9.87
N ARG A 71 -2.81 15.91 -10.74
CA ARG A 71 -1.68 15.00 -10.63
C ARG A 71 -0.73 15.50 -9.54
N THR A 72 -0.67 14.84 -8.39
CA THR A 72 0.06 15.34 -7.21
C THR A 72 1.41 14.69 -7.00
N ASP A 73 1.54 13.39 -7.24
CA ASP A 73 2.82 12.67 -7.16
C ASP A 73 2.96 11.68 -8.30
N ILE A 74 4.01 11.84 -9.11
CA ILE A 74 4.29 10.98 -10.27
C ILE A 74 5.31 9.95 -9.85
N SER A 75 4.87 8.68 -9.83
CA SER A 75 5.71 7.56 -9.43
C SER A 75 6.58 7.06 -10.57
N GLU A 76 6.02 6.98 -11.77
CA GLU A 76 6.78 6.63 -12.97
C GLU A 76 6.09 7.11 -14.24
N THR A 77 6.91 7.42 -15.24
CA THR A 77 6.46 7.82 -16.58
C THR A 77 7.26 7.03 -17.61
N LEU A 78 6.56 6.36 -18.52
CA LEU A 78 7.12 5.86 -19.77
C LEU A 78 6.74 6.85 -20.87
N ASN A 79 7.74 7.47 -21.49
CA ASN A 79 7.53 8.37 -22.62
C ASN A 79 8.53 8.07 -23.74
N ALA A 80 8.02 7.82 -24.96
CA ALA A 80 8.81 7.48 -26.14
C ALA A 80 9.84 6.35 -25.89
N GLY A 81 9.42 5.31 -25.15
CA GLY A 81 10.26 4.16 -24.82
C GLY A 81 11.24 4.37 -23.64
N SER A 82 11.30 5.56 -23.05
CA SER A 82 12.15 5.86 -21.90
C SER A 82 11.36 5.85 -20.59
N LEU A 83 11.70 4.92 -19.70
CA LEU A 83 11.08 4.80 -18.37
C LEU A 83 11.84 5.63 -17.33
N THR A 84 11.14 6.52 -16.64
CA THR A 84 11.68 7.32 -15.53
C THR A 84 10.92 7.01 -14.25
N LYS A 85 11.64 6.62 -13.18
CA LYS A 85 11.06 6.33 -11.85
C LYS A 85 11.53 7.27 -10.74
N THR A 86 12.57 8.05 -11.01
CA THR A 86 13.14 9.02 -10.05
C THR A 86 12.87 10.41 -10.58
N ALA A 87 12.20 11.25 -9.78
CA ALA A 87 11.76 12.59 -10.18
C ALA A 87 10.97 12.59 -11.50
N ALA A 88 10.12 11.56 -11.70
CA ALA A 88 9.26 11.44 -12.87
C ALA A 88 8.39 12.68 -13.02
N GLN A 89 8.18 13.11 -14.27
CA GLN A 89 7.38 14.28 -14.60
C GLN A 89 6.06 13.85 -15.25
N PRO A 90 5.01 14.69 -15.16
CA PRO A 90 3.74 14.37 -15.79
C PRO A 90 3.89 14.18 -17.31
N LEU A 91 3.26 13.14 -17.84
CA LEU A 91 3.16 12.85 -19.26
C LEU A 91 2.38 13.96 -19.97
N ASP A 92 2.91 14.40 -21.10
CA ASP A 92 2.25 15.32 -22.02
C ASP A 92 1.18 14.56 -22.81
N LEU A 93 -0.09 14.81 -22.48
CA LEU A 93 -1.21 14.05 -23.02
C LEU A 93 -1.58 14.53 -24.44
N SER A 94 -1.94 13.58 -25.29
CA SER A 94 -2.33 13.77 -26.69
C SER A 94 -3.78 14.22 -26.87
N GLY A 95 -4.59 14.16 -25.81
CA GLY A 95 -6.05 14.34 -25.88
C GLY A 95 -6.83 13.07 -26.24
N GLN A 96 -6.19 11.90 -26.23
CA GLN A 96 -6.86 10.59 -26.42
C GLN A 96 -6.56 9.60 -25.29
N ALA A 97 -6.06 10.10 -24.16
CA ALA A 97 -5.62 9.28 -23.05
C ALA A 97 -6.80 8.60 -22.33
N ARG A 98 -6.49 7.48 -21.67
CA ARG A 98 -7.39 6.77 -20.76
C ARG A 98 -6.81 6.80 -19.37
N ILE A 99 -7.67 6.96 -18.39
CA ILE A 99 -7.26 6.99 -16.99
C ILE A 99 -8.12 6.04 -16.16
N TYR A 100 -7.49 5.32 -15.24
CA TYR A 100 -8.17 4.38 -14.36
C TYR A 100 -7.54 4.33 -12.98
N CYS A 101 -8.35 3.92 -12.01
CA CYS A 101 -7.86 3.61 -10.68
C CYS A 101 -7.35 2.16 -10.66
N ALA A 102 -6.15 1.95 -10.14
CA ALA A 102 -5.57 0.61 -9.99
C ALA A 102 -4.68 0.53 -8.76
N ALA A 103 -4.64 -0.65 -8.13
CA ALA A 103 -3.58 -0.97 -7.20
C ALA A 103 -2.28 -1.16 -7.99
N THR A 104 -1.25 -0.39 -7.66
CA THR A 104 0.06 -0.42 -8.32
C THR A 104 1.06 -1.17 -7.44
N ALA A 105 2.19 -1.61 -8.02
CA ALA A 105 3.23 -2.29 -7.24
C ALA A 105 3.75 -1.41 -6.09
N LYS A 106 3.99 -0.12 -6.36
CA LYS A 106 4.42 0.87 -5.35
C LYS A 106 3.45 0.93 -4.17
N PHE A 107 2.14 0.95 -4.43
CA PHE A 107 1.14 0.98 -3.38
C PHE A 107 1.18 -0.23 -2.44
N LEU A 108 1.53 -1.41 -2.96
CA LEU A 108 1.62 -2.64 -2.16
C LEU A 108 2.93 -2.75 -1.39
N LEU A 109 4.01 -2.13 -1.91
CA LEU A 109 5.35 -2.20 -1.32
C LEU A 109 5.56 -1.20 -0.17
N GLU A 110 4.83 -0.09 -0.15
CA GLU A 110 4.99 0.99 0.84
C GLU A 110 4.08 0.83 2.09
N ARG A 111 3.55 -0.38 2.33
CA ARG A 111 2.65 -0.63 3.47
C ARG A 111 3.38 -1.31 4.62
N ASP A 112 3.39 -0.66 5.78
CA ASP A 112 3.67 -1.33 7.05
C ASP A 112 2.57 -2.36 7.35
N LEU A 113 2.95 -3.54 7.83
CA LEU A 113 2.01 -4.51 8.36
C LEU A 113 1.64 -4.10 9.79
N THR A 114 0.48 -3.48 9.97
CA THR A 114 -0.12 -3.24 11.29
C THR A 114 -1.15 -4.31 11.60
N THR A 115 -1.03 -4.95 12.75
CA THR A 115 -1.98 -5.95 13.22
C THR A 115 -2.03 -5.92 14.74
N ASP A 116 -3.24 -6.03 15.29
CA ASP A 116 -3.48 -6.14 16.72
C ASP A 116 -3.29 -7.59 17.20
N VAL A 117 -3.74 -8.56 16.38
CA VAL A 117 -3.64 -9.99 16.69
C VAL A 117 -3.16 -10.76 15.48
N ILE A 118 -2.08 -11.50 15.63
CA ILE A 118 -1.66 -12.53 14.68
C ILE A 118 -2.26 -13.86 15.16
N ARG A 119 -3.23 -14.40 14.41
CA ARG A 119 -3.78 -15.73 14.66
C ARG A 119 -3.08 -16.75 13.77
N GLU A 120 -2.37 -17.71 14.35
CA GLU A 120 -1.93 -18.91 13.64
C GLU A 120 -3.18 -19.72 13.27
N VAL A 121 -3.38 -19.96 11.97
CA VAL A 121 -4.57 -20.67 11.46
C VAL A 121 -4.33 -22.17 11.28
N THR A 122 -3.08 -22.62 11.32
CA THR A 122 -2.70 -24.03 11.10
C THR A 122 -1.83 -24.53 12.23
N PRO A 123 -2.18 -25.63 12.93
CA PRO A 123 -1.33 -26.19 13.97
C PRO A 123 0.02 -26.64 13.40
N GLY A 124 1.12 -26.14 13.97
CA GLY A 124 2.44 -26.75 13.84
C GLY A 124 3.42 -26.08 12.88
N ALA A 125 3.09 -24.93 12.29
CA ALA A 125 4.02 -24.14 11.49
C ALA A 125 4.47 -22.84 12.19
N GLY A 126 3.68 -22.35 13.14
CA GLY A 126 3.90 -21.05 13.76
C GLY A 126 3.80 -19.88 12.77
N VAL A 127 3.87 -18.66 13.30
CA VAL A 127 4.12 -17.47 12.47
C VAL A 127 5.56 -17.03 12.76
N THR A 128 6.44 -17.16 11.76
CA THR A 128 7.81 -16.66 11.87
C THR A 128 7.82 -15.15 11.60
N VAL A 129 8.07 -14.36 12.65
CA VAL A 129 8.38 -12.94 12.53
C VAL A 129 9.87 -12.80 12.86
N GLY A 130 10.64 -12.05 12.06
CA GLY A 130 12.11 -11.96 12.16
C GLY A 130 12.65 -11.35 13.46
N SER A 131 13.39 -10.24 13.41
CA SER A 131 13.81 -9.51 14.62
C SER A 131 12.59 -8.89 15.31
N VAL A 132 11.89 -9.69 16.12
CA VAL A 132 10.71 -9.27 16.86
C VAL A 132 11.13 -8.29 17.95
N LEU A 133 10.80 -7.00 17.79
CA LEU A 133 10.87 -6.01 18.86
C LEU A 133 9.48 -5.81 19.45
N LEU A 134 9.26 -6.32 20.66
CA LEU A 134 8.00 -6.17 21.39
C LEU A 134 8.03 -4.87 22.20
N LYS A 135 7.25 -3.87 21.76
CA LYS A 135 7.22 -2.54 22.37
C LYS A 135 6.35 -2.45 23.64
N ASP A 136 5.48 -3.42 23.88
CA ASP A 136 4.56 -3.49 25.02
C ASP A 136 5.16 -4.20 26.25
N GLY A 137 6.40 -4.68 26.14
CA GLY A 137 7.23 -5.12 27.27
C GLY A 137 6.75 -6.39 27.97
N THR A 138 5.71 -7.09 27.48
CA THR A 138 5.21 -8.32 28.09
C THR A 138 4.88 -9.37 27.03
N VAL A 139 5.60 -10.49 27.03
CA VAL A 139 5.25 -11.71 26.28
C VAL A 139 4.39 -12.60 27.16
N ALA A 140 3.13 -12.81 26.80
CA ALA A 140 2.28 -13.83 27.43
C ALA A 140 2.28 -15.10 26.56
N ALA A 141 3.13 -16.08 26.91
CA ALA A 141 3.23 -17.36 26.21
C ALA A 141 3.20 -18.53 27.20
N SER A 142 2.64 -19.67 26.80
CA SER A 142 2.63 -20.90 27.61
C SER A 142 4.01 -21.56 27.69
N ALA A 143 4.85 -21.35 26.68
CA ALA A 143 6.27 -21.71 26.65
C ALA A 143 7.02 -20.71 25.77
N VAL A 144 8.29 -20.43 26.10
CA VAL A 144 9.21 -19.64 25.28
C VAL A 144 10.49 -20.47 25.11
N ASP A 145 10.65 -21.12 23.96
CA ASP A 145 11.81 -21.94 23.66
C ASP A 145 12.96 -21.07 23.13
N ILE A 146 14.04 -20.96 23.90
CA ILE A 146 15.22 -20.14 23.57
C ILE A 146 16.44 -21.07 23.46
N THR A 147 17.04 -21.15 22.27
CA THR A 147 18.28 -21.91 22.01
C THR A 147 19.56 -21.16 22.38
N GLY A 148 19.46 -19.88 22.78
CA GLY A 148 20.56 -19.01 23.18
C GLY A 148 20.42 -18.40 24.58
N VAL A 149 20.97 -17.21 24.78
CA VAL A 149 20.93 -16.48 26.07
C VAL A 149 19.68 -15.61 26.15
N LEU A 150 18.93 -15.73 27.25
CA LEU A 150 17.92 -14.76 27.66
C LEU A 150 18.56 -13.75 28.62
N THR A 151 18.70 -12.50 28.19
CA THR A 151 19.13 -11.40 29.06
C THR A 151 17.90 -10.63 29.52
N ALA A 152 17.62 -10.64 30.83
CA ALA A 152 16.55 -9.85 31.44
C ALA A 152 17.16 -8.77 32.34
N ASP A 153 16.80 -7.50 32.12
CA ASP A 153 17.27 -6.36 32.92
C ASP A 153 16.51 -6.20 34.26
N GLY A 154 15.86 -7.27 34.72
CA GLY A 154 15.10 -7.30 35.97
C GLY A 154 13.94 -8.30 35.94
N ILE A 155 13.91 -9.21 36.91
CA ILE A 155 12.72 -10.02 37.22
C ILE A 155 11.87 -9.18 38.19
N LYS A 156 10.61 -8.88 37.85
CA LYS A 156 9.71 -8.14 38.76
C LYS A 156 9.57 -8.90 40.09
N ASN A 157 9.60 -8.17 41.21
CA ASN A 157 9.53 -8.73 42.56
C ASN A 157 8.31 -9.66 42.71
N GLY A 158 8.54 -10.93 43.07
CA GLY A 158 7.50 -11.97 43.19
C GLY A 158 7.42 -12.96 42.02
N ALA A 159 8.11 -12.72 40.89
CA ALA A 159 8.24 -13.74 39.85
C ALA A 159 9.34 -14.75 40.22
N THR A 160 9.06 -16.06 40.08
CA THR A 160 10.03 -17.14 40.32
C THR A 160 10.63 -17.60 39.00
N PHE A 161 11.96 -17.50 38.88
CA PHE A 161 12.67 -18.23 37.83
C PHE A 161 12.83 -19.69 38.27
N GLN A 162 12.11 -20.61 37.63
CA GLN A 162 12.26 -22.04 37.87
C GLN A 162 13.06 -22.67 36.73
N ALA A 163 14.38 -22.82 36.92
CA ALA A 163 15.17 -23.68 36.07
C ALA A 163 14.81 -25.14 36.39
N ARG A 164 14.09 -25.82 35.50
CA ARG A 164 13.91 -27.28 35.57
C ARG A 164 14.96 -27.91 34.67
N THR A 165 16.02 -28.44 35.25
CA THR A 165 16.89 -29.37 34.54
C THR A 165 16.27 -30.76 34.64
N SER A 166 16.18 -31.49 33.53
CA SER A 166 15.87 -32.92 33.59
C SER A 166 17.12 -33.63 34.12
N ALA A 167 17.09 -34.05 35.38
CA ALA A 167 18.11 -34.94 35.91
C ALA A 167 18.01 -36.27 35.14
N GLY A 168 19.03 -36.61 34.36
CA GLY A 168 19.17 -37.94 33.78
C GLY A 168 19.15 -38.96 34.92
N SER A 169 18.32 -39.99 34.81
CA SER A 169 18.35 -41.12 35.74
C SER A 169 19.75 -41.71 35.72
N ALA A 170 20.48 -41.59 36.82
CA ALA A 170 21.70 -42.35 37.01
C ALA A 170 21.30 -43.84 36.97
N GLU A 171 21.68 -44.53 35.90
CA GLU A 171 21.66 -45.99 35.86
C GLU A 171 22.61 -46.48 36.97
N ALA A 172 22.06 -47.22 37.92
CA ALA A 172 22.80 -47.98 38.93
C ALA A 172 22.56 -49.47 38.68
#